data_AF-A0A1T0CU06-F1
#
_entry.id   AF-A0A1T0CU06-F1
#
_cell.length_a   1.000
_cell.length_b   1.000
_cell.length_c   1.000
_cell.angle_alpha   90.00
_cell.angle_beta   90.00
_cell.angle_gamma   90.00
#
_symmetry.space_group_name_H-M   'P 1'
#
loop_
_entity.id
_entity.type
_entity.pdbx_description
1 polymer ?
#
loop_
_entity_poly.entity_id
_entity_poly.type
_entity_poly.pdbx_seq_one_letter_code
_entity_poly.pdbx_strand_id
1 'polypeptide(L)'
;MYFLSLPPMQLMSSLPYPLNRFLGYQAKRLDRLLYQSCEMLPKATYLADEFDKAALDSHQMFAKDGFHPSAITYDIWSRTIAQAIYQDLMCDQHQFSQSASSHQNTTSTRLNNAT
;
A
#
# COMPACT_ATOMS: atom_id res chain seq x y z
N MET A 1 -5.02 -7.12 4.51
CA MET A 1 -5.80 -6.55 3.38
C MET A 1 -5.18 -5.21 3.07
N TYR A 2 -4.81 -4.99 1.81
CA TYR A 2 -4.12 -3.77 1.38
C TYR A 2 -5.09 -2.83 0.68
N PHE A 3 -4.99 -1.55 1.00
CA PHE A 3 -5.79 -0.49 0.40
C PHE A 3 -4.87 0.56 -0.19
N LEU A 4 -5.00 0.83 -1.49
CA LEU A 4 -4.24 1.88 -2.15
C LEU A 4 -4.89 3.24 -1.95
N SER A 5 -4.06 4.27 -1.92
CA SER A 5 -4.51 5.65 -2.01
C SER A 5 -5.24 5.94 -3.31
N LEU A 6 -6.07 6.99 -3.28
CA LEU A 6 -6.72 7.51 -4.48
C LEU A 6 -5.75 8.39 -5.29
N PRO A 7 -5.78 8.30 -6.63
CA PRO A 7 -4.92 9.12 -7.47
C PRO A 7 -5.39 10.58 -7.46
N PRO A 8 -4.58 11.53 -7.96
CA PRO A 8 -4.94 12.95 -8.10
C PRO A 8 -6.05 13.17 -9.16
N MET A 9 -7.30 12.87 -8.80
CA MET A 9 -8.46 12.91 -9.70
C MET A 9 -8.73 14.28 -10.34
N GLN A 10 -8.20 15.37 -9.79
CA GLN A 10 -8.26 16.69 -10.43
C GLN A 10 -7.50 16.79 -11.77
N LEU A 11 -6.60 15.84 -12.05
CA LEU A 11 -5.84 15.77 -13.29
C LEU A 11 -6.59 15.01 -14.41
N MET A 12 -7.80 14.50 -14.13
CA MET A 12 -8.62 13.81 -15.12
C MET A 12 -8.96 14.75 -16.29
N SER A 13 -8.54 14.39 -17.50
CA SER A 13 -8.67 15.22 -18.71
C SER A 13 -10.05 15.14 -19.36
N SER A 14 -10.79 14.04 -19.15
CA SER A 14 -12.15 13.86 -19.66
C SER A 14 -13.18 14.77 -18.98
N LEU A 15 -12.84 15.34 -17.82
CA LEU A 15 -13.74 16.19 -17.04
C LEU A 15 -13.21 17.63 -17.02
N PRO A 16 -13.98 18.61 -17.52
CA PRO A 16 -13.56 20.00 -17.49
C PRO A 16 -13.67 20.59 -16.07
N TYR A 17 -13.05 21.76 -15.90
CA TYR A 17 -13.36 22.62 -14.78
C TYR A 17 -14.84 23.03 -14.82
N PRO A 18 -15.57 23.05 -13.68
CA PRO A 18 -15.11 22.86 -12.30
C PRO A 18 -15.18 21.42 -11.76
N LEU A 19 -15.71 20.49 -12.55
CA LEU A 19 -16.05 19.15 -12.08
C LEU A 19 -14.83 18.33 -11.67
N ASN A 20 -13.74 18.37 -12.45
CA ASN A 20 -12.50 17.67 -12.09
C ASN A 20 -11.94 18.11 -10.72
N ARG A 21 -12.00 19.41 -10.41
CA ARG A 21 -11.54 19.98 -9.13
C ARG A 21 -12.41 19.54 -7.98
N PHE A 22 -13.73 19.52 -8.18
CA PHE A 22 -14.66 18.98 -7.19
C PHE A 22 -14.35 17.50 -6.89
N LEU A 23 -14.14 16.68 -7.93
CA LEU A 23 -13.77 15.28 -7.74
C LEU A 23 -12.40 15.13 -7.07
N GLY A 24 -11.40 15.93 -7.43
CA GLY A 24 -10.10 15.93 -6.74
C GLY A 24 -10.22 16.27 -5.26
N TYR A 25 -11.10 17.21 -4.88
CA TYR A 25 -11.38 17.49 -3.48
C TYR A 25 -12.04 16.31 -2.77
N GLN A 26 -13.05 15.69 -3.38
CA GLN A 26 -13.70 14.52 -2.80
C GLN A 26 -12.75 13.32 -2.70
N ALA A 27 -11.90 13.10 -3.70
CA ALA A 27 -10.88 12.05 -3.68
C ALA A 27 -9.94 12.23 -2.50
N LYS A 28 -9.37 13.41 -2.29
CA LYS A 28 -8.52 13.71 -1.12
C LYS A 28 -9.24 13.51 0.21
N ARG A 29 -10.52 13.86 0.29
CA ARG A 29 -11.34 13.66 1.49
C ARG A 29 -11.57 12.17 1.76
N LEU A 30 -11.94 11.40 0.74
CA LEU A 30 -12.16 9.95 0.85
C LEU A 30 -10.87 9.19 1.16
N ASP A 31 -9.76 9.59 0.55
CA ASP A 31 -8.43 9.03 0.79
C ASP A 31 -7.99 9.19 2.25
N ARG A 32 -8.21 10.37 2.83
CA ARG A 32 -7.98 10.60 4.26
C ARG A 32 -8.83 9.69 5.15
N LEU A 33 -10.11 9.51 4.79
CA LEU A 33 -11.00 8.61 5.53
C LEU A 33 -10.57 7.15 5.39
N LEU A 34 -10.09 6.76 4.21
CA LEU A 34 -9.55 5.42 3.95
C LEU A 34 -8.32 5.16 4.82
N TYR A 35 -7.37 6.10 4.86
CA TYR A 35 -6.21 6.03 5.75
C TYR A 35 -6.63 5.86 7.21
N GLN A 36 -7.51 6.74 7.71
CA GLN A 36 -8.02 6.67 9.08
C GLN A 36 -8.74 5.34 9.38
N SER A 37 -9.47 4.81 8.40
CA SER A 37 -10.17 3.53 8.55
C SER A 37 -9.18 2.37 8.64
N CYS A 38 -8.10 2.39 7.86
CA CYS A 38 -7.05 1.37 7.93
C CYS A 38 -6.37 1.37 9.30
N GLU A 39 -6.11 2.55 9.88
CA GLU A 39 -5.51 2.67 11.22
C GLU A 39 -6.38 2.04 12.34
N MET A 40 -7.71 1.97 12.14
CA MET A 40 -8.64 1.41 13.13
C MET A 40 -8.92 -0.08 12.91
N LEU A 41 -8.58 -0.64 11.76
CA LEU A 41 -8.94 -2.01 11.38
C LEU A 41 -7.74 -2.96 11.50
N PRO A 42 -7.81 -3.99 12.37
CA PRO A 42 -6.78 -5.00 12.44
C PRO A 42 -6.56 -5.65 11.08
N LYS A 43 -5.29 -5.80 10.67
CA LYS A 43 -4.87 -6.39 9.39
C LYS A 43 -5.27 -5.58 8.14
N ALA A 44 -5.65 -4.31 8.27
CA ALA A 44 -5.73 -3.38 7.15
C ALA A 44 -4.42 -2.58 7.03
N THR A 45 -3.88 -2.49 5.83
CA THR A 45 -2.67 -1.73 5.54
C THR A 45 -2.98 -0.72 4.45
N TYR A 46 -2.85 0.57 4.78
CA TYR A 46 -2.92 1.63 3.79
C TYR A 46 -1.58 1.76 3.06
N LEU A 47 -1.64 1.87 1.74
CA LEU A 47 -0.49 2.02 0.86
C LEU A 47 -0.61 3.34 0.10
N ALA A 48 0.25 4.30 0.44
CA ALA A 48 0.35 5.55 -0.29
C ALA A 48 0.93 5.30 -1.70
N ASP A 49 0.36 5.97 -2.70
CA ASP A 49 0.94 6.03 -4.03
C ASP A 49 2.26 6.82 -4.05
N GLU A 50 2.98 6.66 -5.16
CA GLU A 50 4.21 7.38 -5.41
C GLU A 50 4.10 8.31 -6.63
N PHE A 51 2.89 8.78 -6.97
CA PHE A 51 2.67 9.57 -8.18
C PHE A 51 3.45 10.89 -8.15
N ASP A 52 3.59 11.51 -6.99
CA ASP A 52 4.40 12.73 -6.81
C ASP A 52 5.89 12.49 -7.13
N LYS A 53 6.42 11.29 -6.81
CA LYS A 53 7.81 10.92 -7.11
C LYS A 53 8.00 10.61 -8.60
N ALA A 54 6.98 10.06 -9.24
CA ALA A 54 7.00 9.68 -10.64
C ALA A 54 6.92 10.89 -11.60
N ALA A 55 6.62 12.08 -11.09
CA ALA A 55 6.53 13.34 -11.86
C ALA A 55 5.68 13.23 -13.14
N LEU A 56 4.58 12.46 -13.06
CA LEU A 56 3.70 12.21 -14.19
C LEU A 56 2.80 13.40 -14.47
N ASP A 57 2.63 13.74 -15.74
CA ASP A 57 1.60 14.67 -16.17
C ASP A 57 0.22 14.00 -16.33
N SER A 58 -0.82 14.82 -16.53
CA SER A 58 -2.20 14.35 -16.72
C SER A 58 -2.34 13.34 -17.88
N HIS A 59 -1.63 13.52 -19.00
CA HIS A 59 -1.74 12.62 -20.14
C HIS A 59 -1.05 11.27 -19.88
N GLN A 60 -0.01 11.26 -19.06
CA GLN A 60 0.67 10.03 -18.64
C GLN A 60 -0.11 9.27 -17.58
N MET A 61 -0.86 9.96 -16.71
CA MET A 61 -1.60 9.33 -15.62
C MET A 61 -2.88 8.61 -16.07
N PHE A 62 -3.49 9.05 -17.16
CA PHE A 62 -4.78 8.55 -17.64
C PHE A 62 -4.66 7.82 -18.98
N ALA A 63 -5.57 6.89 -19.23
CA ALA A 63 -5.73 6.26 -20.53
C ALA A 63 -6.27 7.27 -21.56
N LYS A 64 -6.38 6.84 -22.82
CA LYS A 64 -6.85 7.70 -23.93
C LYS A 64 -8.28 8.23 -23.74
N ASP A 65 -9.09 7.57 -22.92
CA ASP A 65 -10.42 8.04 -22.55
C ASP A 65 -10.41 9.20 -21.56
N GLY A 66 -9.25 9.53 -20.98
CA GLY A 66 -9.09 10.59 -20.02
C GLY A 66 -9.79 10.34 -18.69
N PHE A 67 -10.19 9.10 -18.39
CA PHE A 67 -10.94 8.70 -17.19
C PHE A 67 -10.25 7.56 -16.44
N HIS A 68 -9.90 6.48 -17.13
CA HIS A 68 -9.25 5.34 -16.49
C HIS A 68 -7.76 5.60 -16.26
N PRO A 69 -7.13 4.97 -15.26
CA PRO A 69 -5.68 4.98 -15.11
C PRO A 69 -4.98 4.46 -16.37
N SER A 70 -3.85 5.07 -16.72
CA SER A 70 -3.00 4.54 -17.77
C SER A 70 -2.30 3.25 -17.33
N ALA A 71 -1.66 2.55 -18.27
CA ALA A 71 -0.81 1.41 -17.95
C ALA A 71 0.32 1.78 -16.98
N ILE A 72 0.88 2.99 -17.08
CA ILE A 72 1.94 3.49 -16.18
C ILE A 72 1.40 3.65 -14.75
N THR A 73 0.19 4.19 -14.61
CA THR A 73 -0.46 4.37 -13.30
C THR A 73 -0.75 3.02 -12.64
N TYR A 74 -1.27 2.04 -13.39
CA TYR A 74 -1.45 0.68 -12.88
C TYR A 74 -0.14 0.00 -12.49
N ASP A 75 0.92 0.24 -13.26
CA ASP A 75 2.24 -0.32 -13.01
C ASP A 75 2.84 0.20 -11.70
N ILE A 76 2.71 1.50 -11.40
CA ILE A 76 3.08 2.09 -10.10
C ILE A 76 2.32 1.40 -8.95
N TRP A 77 0.99 1.35 -9.03
CA TRP A 77 0.18 0.69 -8.00
C TRP A 77 0.52 -0.79 -7.81
N SER A 78 0.75 -1.50 -8.90
CA SER A 78 1.10 -2.92 -8.85
C SER A 78 2.41 -3.15 -8.11
N ARG A 79 3.42 -2.30 -8.35
CA ARG A 79 4.70 -2.35 -7.64
C ARG A 79 4.53 -2.04 -6.16
N THR A 80 3.77 -1.00 -5.83
CA THR A 80 3.50 -0.63 -4.43
C THR A 80 2.85 -1.79 -3.66
N ILE A 81 1.82 -2.42 -4.22
CA ILE A 81 1.17 -3.57 -3.57
C ILE A 81 2.11 -4.77 -3.50
N ALA A 82 2.78 -5.13 -4.59
CA ALA A 82 3.64 -6.30 -4.64
C ALA A 82 4.78 -6.19 -3.61
N GLN A 83 5.36 -5.00 -3.46
CA GLN A 83 6.41 -4.74 -2.48
C GLN A 83 5.89 -4.88 -1.04
N ALA A 84 4.69 -4.37 -0.74
CA ALA A 84 4.08 -4.52 0.58
C ALA A 84 3.80 -5.98 0.92
N ILE A 85 3.22 -6.74 -0.02
CA ILE A 85 2.98 -8.18 0.15
C ILE A 85 4.30 -8.92 0.39
N TYR A 86 5.32 -8.62 -0.40
CA TYR A 86 6.62 -9.26 -0.27
C TYR A 86 7.23 -9.00 1.12
N GLN A 87 7.18 -7.75 1.61
CA GLN A 87 7.72 -7.38 2.92
C GLN A 87 7.02 -8.12 4.06
N ASP A 88 5.69 -8.19 4.02
CA ASP A 88 4.93 -8.90 5.06
C ASP A 88 5.24 -10.41 5.06
N LEU A 89 5.32 -11.03 3.88
CA LEU A 89 5.69 -12.45 3.75
C LEU A 89 7.10 -12.74 4.28
N MET A 90 8.07 -11.84 4.05
CA MET A 90 9.43 -12.00 4.56
C MET A 90 9.51 -11.80 6.09
N CYS A 91 8.76 -10.83 6.63
CA CYS A 91 8.70 -10.58 8.07
C CYS A 91 8.16 -11.81 8.83
N ASP A 92 7.10 -12.42 8.32
CA ASP A 92 6.50 -13.63 8.89
C ASP A 92 7.49 -14.80 8.92
N GLN A 93 8.29 -15.00 7.86
CA GLN A 93 9.31 -16.05 7.82
C GLN A 93 10.43 -15.85 8.85
N HIS A 94 10.84 -14.59 9.07
CA HIS A 94 11.84 -14.27 10.09
C HIS A 94 11.32 -14.51 11.52
N GLN A 95 10.05 -14.18 11.82
CA GLN A 95 9.45 -14.46 13.12
C GLN A 95 9.29 -15.97 13.39
N PHE A 96 8.94 -16.75 12.37
CA PHE A 96 8.86 -18.20 12.48
C PHE A 96 10.23 -18.84 12.74
N SER A 97 11.27 -18.37 12.05
CA SER A 97 12.63 -18.90 12.20
C SER A 97 13.24 -18.61 13.58
N GLN A 98 12.96 -17.43 14.16
CA GLN A 98 13.43 -17.07 15.50
C GLN A 98 12.67 -17.81 16.63
N SER A 99 11.36 -17.99 16.48
CA SER A 99 10.56 -18.74 17.46
C SER A 99 10.90 -20.24 17.47
N ALA A 100 11.17 -20.84 16.31
CA ALA A 100 11.63 -22.23 16.21
C ALA A 100 13.01 -22.45 16.88
N SER A 101 13.92 -21.47 16.77
CA SER A 101 15.26 -21.51 17.37
C SER A 101 15.23 -21.36 18.90
N SER A 102 14.28 -20.58 19.43
CA SER A 102 14.05 -20.38 20.87
C SER A 102 13.62 -21.69 21.57
N HIS A 103 12.77 -22.48 20.94
CA HIS A 103 12.27 -23.74 21.53
C HIS A 103 13.37 -24.82 21.69
N GLN A 104 14.40 -24.82 20.84
CA GLN A 104 15.50 -25.79 20.97
C GLN A 104 16.44 -25.47 22.14
N ASN A 105 16.62 -24.19 22.48
CA ASN A 105 17.48 -23.77 23.59
C ASN A 105 16.89 -24.07 24.98
N THR A 106 15.56 -24.19 25.12
CA THR A 106 14.93 -24.47 26.43
C THR A 106 15.06 -25.93 26.86
N THR A 107 15.31 -26.86 25.93
CA THR A 107 15.44 -28.30 26.25
C THR A 107 16.88 -28.65 26.66
N SER A 108 17.88 -27.92 26.15
CA SER A 108 19.28 -28.17 26.48
C SER A 108 19.72 -27.57 27.84
N THR A 109 19.07 -26.52 28.34
CA THR A 109 19.43 -25.92 29.64
C THR A 109 18.94 -26.74 30.84
N ARG A 110 17.94 -27.62 30.66
CA ARG A 110 17.41 -28.44 31.77
C ARG A 110 18.27 -29.67 32.09
N LEU A 111 19.15 -30.12 31.18
CA LEU A 111 20.06 -31.24 31.46
C LEU A 111 21.35 -30.82 32.18
N ASN A 112 21.69 -29.53 32.21
CA ASN A 112 23.01 -29.08 32.69
C ASN A 112 23.03 -28.65 34.16
N ASN A 113 21.86 -28.65 34.82
CA ASN A 113 21.70 -28.20 36.22
C ASN A 113 21.38 -29.36 37.18
N ALA A 114 21.61 -30.61 36.77
CA ALA A 114 21.45 -31.81 37.59
C ALA A 114 22.79 -32.52 37.80
N THR A 115 23.68 -31.86 38.54
CA THR A 115 24.87 -32.44 39.20
C THR A 115 25.20 -31.57 40.39
#